data_AF-A0A9P7E1G9-F1
#
_entry.id   AF-A0A9P7E1G9-F1
#
_cell.length_a   1.000
_cell.length_b   1.000
_cell.length_c   1.000
_cell.angle_alpha   90.00
_cell.angle_beta   90.00
_cell.angle_gamma   90.00
#
_symmetry.space_group_name_H-M   'P 1'
#
loop_
_entity.id
_entity.type
_entity.pdbx_description
1 polymer ?
#
loop_
_entity_poly.entity_id
_entity_poly.type
_entity_poly.pdbx_seq_one_letter_code
_entity_poly.pdbx_strand_id
1 'polypeptide(L)'
;LTIPHYINSTSCQDRGYLVTTWVEGDCICDVWDDLTASDKERLVHDLHHQLGSMRHQTWTYEPCTICDASGGPIEDPCIPWVAGENLQTFLSSQAFAVEVWVGLDLPRNCNTLQPLIQPVIKCDGVSIVFSHGDLLPRNMIFLGGLNHWQSGRERICIIDWEYTGWMPNYWDALKAMWMQWEPDTEWLQIMWMVFPDCIEELETDWQW
;
A
#
# COMPACT_ATOMS: atom_id res chain seq x y z
N LEU A 1 -10.21 -7.09 8.36
CA LEU A 1 -8.92 -7.64 7.88
C LEU A 1 -8.67 -8.94 8.60
N THR A 2 -8.05 -9.89 7.92
CA THR A 2 -7.46 -11.09 8.50
C THR A 2 -5.97 -10.85 8.67
N ILE A 3 -5.49 -10.83 9.91
CA ILE A 3 -4.11 -10.53 10.28
C ILE A 3 -3.65 -11.44 11.42
N PRO A 4 -2.34 -11.63 11.63
CA PRO A 4 -1.82 -12.31 12.81
C PRO A 4 -2.25 -11.61 14.09
N HIS A 5 -2.58 -12.36 15.14
CA HIS A 5 -2.86 -11.76 16.44
C HIS A 5 -1.57 -11.37 17.15
N TYR A 6 -1.51 -10.12 17.60
CA TYR A 6 -0.45 -9.64 18.48
C TYR A 6 -0.42 -10.43 19.80
N ILE A 7 0.77 -10.88 20.21
CA ILE A 7 1.01 -11.55 21.49
C ILE A 7 1.82 -10.65 22.42
N ASN A 8 2.98 -10.18 21.96
CA ASN A 8 3.87 -9.33 22.75
C ASN A 8 4.86 -8.57 21.86
N SER A 9 5.49 -7.55 22.42
CA SER A 9 6.63 -6.86 21.81
C SER A 9 7.66 -6.52 22.86
N THR A 10 8.92 -6.40 22.44
CA THR A 10 10.01 -5.90 23.29
C THR A 10 11.04 -5.21 22.43
N SER A 11 11.85 -4.34 23.02
CA SER A 11 12.98 -3.71 22.37
C SER A 11 14.25 -3.93 23.18
N CYS A 12 15.37 -4.10 22.49
CA CYS A 12 16.69 -4.21 23.11
C CYS A 12 17.71 -3.51 22.23
N GLN A 13 18.36 -2.48 22.77
CA GLN A 13 19.23 -1.58 22.00
C GLN A 13 18.47 -1.01 20.80
N ASP A 14 19.01 -1.20 19.60
CA ASP A 14 18.50 -0.64 18.34
C ASP A 14 17.60 -1.66 17.59
N ARG A 15 17.04 -2.66 18.28
CA ARG A 15 16.19 -3.69 17.69
C ARG A 15 14.85 -3.81 18.41
N GLY A 16 13.78 -3.76 17.64
CA GLY A 16 12.44 -4.16 18.05
C GLY A 16 12.17 -5.63 17.73
N TYR A 17 11.40 -6.29 18.57
CA TYR A 17 10.92 -7.65 18.36
C TYR A 17 9.40 -7.67 18.56
N LEU A 18 8.69 -8.25 17.59
CA LEU A 18 7.25 -8.46 17.63
C LEU A 18 6.97 -9.96 17.65
N VAL A 19 6.10 -10.40 18.56
CA VAL A 19 5.63 -11.77 18.65
C VAL A 19 4.14 -11.79 18.32
N THR A 20 3.77 -12.56 17.31
CA THR A 20 2.40 -12.75 16.86
C THR A 20 2.05 -14.24 16.81
N THR A 21 0.78 -14.56 16.61
CA THR A 21 0.37 -15.94 16.31
C THR A 21 0.93 -16.39 14.97
N TRP A 22 1.38 -17.65 14.90
CA TRP A 22 1.74 -18.28 13.64
C TRP A 22 0.55 -18.31 12.68
N VAL A 23 0.81 -18.00 11.41
CA VAL A 23 -0.17 -18.09 10.32
C VAL A 23 0.16 -19.35 9.52
N GLU A 24 -0.63 -20.40 9.69
CA GLU A 24 -0.50 -21.62 8.91
C GLU A 24 -1.03 -21.40 7.49
N GLY A 25 -0.20 -21.63 6.47
CA GLY A 25 -0.60 -21.47 5.08
C GLY A 25 0.57 -21.33 4.10
N ASP A 26 0.22 -21.04 2.84
CA ASP A 26 1.18 -20.82 1.75
C ASP A 26 1.33 -19.31 1.49
N CYS A 27 2.56 -18.81 1.36
CA CYS A 27 2.79 -17.44 0.87
C CYS A 27 2.24 -17.34 -0.55
N ILE A 28 1.50 -16.27 -0.87
CA ILE A 28 1.01 -16.05 -2.23
C ILE A 28 2.18 -15.95 -3.22
N CYS A 29 3.30 -15.38 -2.78
CA CYS A 29 4.53 -15.31 -3.56
C CYS A 29 5.07 -16.68 -4.02
N ASP A 30 4.94 -17.71 -3.18
CA ASP A 30 5.53 -19.03 -3.41
C ASP A 30 4.66 -19.89 -4.33
N VAL A 31 3.36 -19.60 -4.41
CA VAL A 31 2.37 -20.36 -5.19
C VAL A 31 1.70 -19.53 -6.29
N TRP A 32 2.27 -18.37 -6.64
CA TRP A 32 1.69 -17.43 -7.61
C TRP A 32 1.39 -18.08 -8.97
N ASP A 33 2.36 -18.86 -9.46
CA ASP A 33 2.28 -19.52 -10.76
C ASP A 33 1.28 -20.68 -10.79
N ASP A 34 0.87 -21.19 -9.62
CA ASP A 34 -0.15 -22.23 -9.48
C ASP A 34 -1.58 -21.66 -9.48
N LEU A 35 -1.74 -20.32 -9.39
CA LEU A 35 -3.05 -19.67 -9.36
C LEU A 35 -3.73 -19.70 -10.73
N THR A 36 -4.96 -20.20 -10.75
CA THR A 36 -5.82 -20.10 -11.93
C THR A 36 -6.36 -18.68 -12.11
N ALA A 37 -6.93 -18.37 -13.28
CA ALA A 37 -7.60 -17.08 -13.51
C ALA A 37 -8.72 -16.82 -12.48
N SER A 38 -9.50 -17.83 -12.13
CA SER A 38 -10.56 -17.72 -11.12
C SER A 38 -10.01 -17.51 -9.71
N ASP A 39 -8.82 -18.05 -9.39
CA ASP A 39 -8.15 -17.78 -8.12
C ASP A 39 -7.70 -16.31 -8.05
N LYS A 40 -7.17 -15.77 -9.14
CA LYS A 40 -6.76 -14.36 -9.24
C LYS A 40 -7.97 -13.41 -9.14
N GLU A 41 -9.09 -13.73 -9.78
CA GLU A 41 -10.35 -12.98 -9.63
C GLU A 41 -10.84 -12.97 -8.18
N ARG A 42 -10.75 -14.11 -7.49
CA ARG A 42 -11.13 -14.20 -6.08
C ARG A 42 -10.14 -13.46 -5.18
N LEU A 43 -8.84 -13.49 -5.47
CA LEU A 43 -7.81 -12.70 -4.81
C LEU A 43 -8.13 -11.21 -4.89
N VAL A 44 -8.46 -10.70 -6.08
CA VAL A 44 -8.92 -9.31 -6.29
C VAL A 44 -10.11 -9.00 -5.39
N HIS A 45 -11.17 -9.83 -5.45
CA HIS A 45 -12.38 -9.59 -4.67
C HIS A 45 -12.11 -9.58 -3.15
N ASP A 46 -11.27 -10.51 -2.68
CA ASP A 46 -10.89 -10.59 -1.28
C ASP A 46 -10.13 -9.32 -0.83
N LEU A 47 -9.07 -8.96 -1.54
CA LEU A 47 -8.25 -7.78 -1.24
C LEU A 47 -9.07 -6.49 -1.30
N HIS A 48 -9.82 -6.27 -2.38
CA HIS A 48 -10.69 -5.10 -2.54
C HIS A 48 -11.64 -4.95 -1.34
N HIS A 49 -12.27 -6.05 -0.91
CA HIS A 49 -13.18 -6.00 0.23
C HIS A 49 -12.47 -5.80 1.56
N GLN A 50 -11.32 -6.45 1.81
CA GLN A 50 -10.59 -6.28 3.07
C GLN A 50 -10.05 -4.86 3.23
N LEU A 51 -9.39 -4.35 2.18
CA LEU A 51 -8.79 -3.01 2.16
C LEU A 51 -9.87 -1.94 2.13
N GLY A 52 -10.92 -2.13 1.33
CA GLY A 52 -12.09 -1.24 1.33
C GLY A 52 -12.75 -1.16 2.70
N SER A 53 -12.90 -2.28 3.41
CA SER A 53 -13.40 -2.28 4.80
C SER A 53 -12.46 -1.57 5.77
N MET A 54 -11.14 -1.74 5.63
CA MET A 54 -10.15 -1.06 6.47
C MET A 54 -10.21 0.46 6.25
N ARG A 55 -10.16 0.90 5.00
CA ARG A 55 -10.28 2.31 4.61
C ARG A 55 -11.59 2.90 5.10
N HIS A 56 -12.72 2.19 4.92
CA HIS A 56 -14.02 2.65 5.39
C HIS A 56 -14.14 2.79 6.92
N GLN A 57 -13.35 2.05 7.69
CA GLN A 57 -13.36 2.16 9.16
C GLN A 57 -12.38 3.20 9.69
N THR A 58 -11.42 3.63 8.87
CA THR A 58 -10.30 4.49 9.29
C THR A 58 -10.28 5.83 8.57
N TRP A 59 -11.12 6.04 7.55
CA TRP A 59 -11.10 7.27 6.77
C TRP A 59 -11.46 8.48 7.61
N THR A 60 -10.76 9.56 7.32
CA THR A 60 -11.05 10.90 7.84
C THR A 60 -10.75 11.93 6.75
N TYR A 61 -11.38 13.09 6.85
CA TYR A 61 -11.01 14.26 6.04
C TYR A 61 -9.98 15.11 6.78
N GLU A 62 -9.28 15.95 6.01
CA GLU A 62 -8.44 16.99 6.58
C GLU A 62 -9.26 17.91 7.53
N PRO A 63 -8.69 18.35 8.68
CA PRO A 63 -7.31 18.18 9.10
C PRO A 63 -7.04 16.79 9.71
N CYS A 64 -6.17 16.03 9.06
CA CYS A 64 -5.62 14.77 9.55
C CYS A 64 -4.14 14.73 9.16
N THR A 65 -3.28 14.43 10.13
CA THR A 65 -1.86 14.31 9.89
C THR A 65 -1.56 13.04 9.12
N ILE A 66 -0.80 13.16 8.04
CA ILE A 66 -0.20 12.05 7.32
C ILE A 66 1.10 11.66 8.06
N CYS A 67 1.15 10.43 8.55
CA CYS A 67 2.15 9.97 9.51
C CYS A 67 2.27 8.44 9.54
N ASP A 68 3.29 7.93 10.23
CA ASP A 68 3.42 6.50 10.54
C ASP A 68 2.31 6.00 11.48
N ALA A 69 2.35 4.71 11.80
CA ALA A 69 1.35 4.09 12.64
C ALA A 69 1.25 4.59 14.09
N SER A 70 2.34 5.20 14.57
CA SER A 70 2.49 5.74 15.92
C SER A 70 2.21 7.25 15.98
N GLY A 71 1.84 7.87 14.85
CA GLY A 71 1.67 9.32 14.72
C GLY A 71 2.98 10.09 14.52
N GLY A 72 4.07 9.37 14.29
CA GLY A 72 5.41 9.88 14.02
C GLY A 72 5.69 10.13 12.53
N PRO A 73 6.90 10.59 12.21
CA PRO A 73 7.34 10.79 10.84
C PRO A 73 7.28 9.54 9.97
N ILE A 74 7.12 9.73 8.66
CA ILE A 74 7.12 8.63 7.70
C ILE A 74 8.55 8.20 7.39
N GLU A 75 8.82 6.91 7.53
CA GLU A 75 10.04 6.26 7.01
C GLU A 75 9.62 5.27 5.92
N ASP A 76 9.86 5.62 4.66
CA ASP A 76 9.40 4.81 3.52
C ASP A 76 10.47 4.75 2.41
N PRO A 77 10.84 3.56 1.92
CA PRO A 77 11.79 3.41 0.82
C PRO A 77 11.38 4.09 -0.49
N CYS A 78 10.09 4.37 -0.70
CA CYS A 78 9.60 5.09 -1.88
C CYS A 78 9.85 6.60 -1.78
N ILE A 79 10.06 7.12 -0.57
CA ILE A 79 10.37 8.52 -0.32
C ILE A 79 11.69 8.62 0.49
N PRO A 80 12.82 8.13 -0.05
CA PRO A 80 14.04 7.96 0.73
C PRO A 80 14.69 9.28 1.17
N TRP A 81 14.28 10.43 0.59
CA TRP A 81 14.72 11.77 1.02
C TRP A 81 13.94 12.31 2.23
N VAL A 82 12.77 11.73 2.53
CA VAL A 82 12.05 11.98 3.79
C VAL A 82 12.65 11.16 4.93
N ALA A 83 13.34 10.05 4.63
CA ALA A 83 14.13 9.32 5.61
C ALA A 83 15.41 10.09 6.00
N GLY A 84 15.65 10.28 7.31
CA GLY A 84 16.86 10.92 7.85
C GLY A 84 16.61 12.28 8.51
N GLU A 85 17.37 13.32 8.13
CA GLU A 85 17.34 14.65 8.79
C GLU A 85 16.02 15.43 8.56
N ASN A 86 15.14 14.93 7.68
CA ASN A 86 13.85 15.55 7.32
C ASN A 86 12.65 14.61 7.57
N LEU A 87 12.77 13.70 8.54
CA LEU A 87 11.64 12.90 9.01
C LEU A 87 10.48 13.84 9.39
N GLN A 88 9.43 13.84 8.57
CA GLN A 88 8.29 14.74 8.71
C GLN A 88 6.97 13.98 8.69
N THR A 89 6.01 14.57 9.39
CA THR A 89 4.60 14.33 9.16
C THR A 89 4.08 15.41 8.22
N PHE A 90 3.02 15.11 7.46
CA PHE A 90 2.42 16.07 6.53
C PHE A 90 1.05 16.51 7.03
N LEU A 91 0.75 17.79 6.83
CA LEU A 91 -0.53 18.37 7.25
C LEU A 91 -1.58 18.39 6.14
N SER A 92 -1.20 18.03 4.91
CA SER A 92 -2.11 17.88 3.79
C SER A 92 -1.60 16.87 2.78
N SER A 93 -2.54 16.28 2.04
CA SER A 93 -2.28 15.36 0.92
C SER A 93 -1.41 15.98 -0.17
N GLN A 94 -1.57 17.28 -0.45
CA GLN A 94 -0.78 17.98 -1.46
C GLN A 94 0.68 18.16 -1.03
N ALA A 95 0.93 18.44 0.26
CA ALA A 95 2.29 18.53 0.79
C ALA A 95 3.01 17.18 0.71
N PHE A 96 2.30 16.09 1.02
CA PHE A 96 2.82 14.73 0.83
C PHE A 96 3.08 14.41 -0.64
N ALA A 97 2.13 14.69 -1.53
CA ALA A 97 2.23 14.39 -2.95
C ALA A 97 3.42 15.07 -3.65
N VAL A 98 3.79 16.30 -3.25
CA VAL A 98 5.00 16.98 -3.73
C VAL A 98 6.27 16.21 -3.39
N GLU A 99 6.29 15.57 -2.22
CA GLU A 99 7.39 14.72 -1.81
C GLU A 99 7.35 13.34 -2.47
N VAL A 100 6.25 12.88 -3.05
CA VAL A 100 6.21 11.63 -3.85
C VAL A 100 6.76 11.88 -5.25
N TRP A 101 6.25 12.92 -5.93
CA TRP A 101 6.62 13.27 -7.31
C TRP A 101 7.63 14.42 -7.36
N VAL A 102 8.84 14.19 -6.83
CA VAL A 102 9.88 15.23 -6.74
C VAL A 102 10.51 15.59 -8.08
N GLY A 103 10.82 16.87 -8.30
CA GLY A 103 11.55 17.30 -9.50
C GLY A 103 10.67 17.52 -10.74
N LEU A 104 9.38 17.76 -10.56
CA LEU A 104 8.48 18.21 -11.64
C LEU A 104 8.91 19.55 -12.24
N ASP A 105 9.54 20.41 -11.46
CA ASP A 105 10.06 21.71 -11.93
C ASP A 105 11.34 21.60 -12.77
N LEU A 106 11.92 20.40 -12.91
CA LEU A 106 13.08 20.22 -13.77
C LEU A 106 12.72 20.50 -15.23
N PRO A 107 13.61 21.15 -16.02
CA PRO A 107 13.31 21.51 -17.41
C PRO A 107 12.88 20.34 -18.31
N ARG A 108 13.29 19.11 -17.99
CA ARG A 108 12.90 17.88 -18.70
C ARG A 108 11.47 17.42 -18.40
N ASN A 109 10.91 17.83 -17.26
CA ASN A 109 9.61 17.38 -16.75
C ASN A 109 8.54 18.48 -16.84
N CYS A 110 8.93 19.75 -16.83
CA CYS A 110 8.00 20.88 -16.71
C CYS A 110 6.98 21.02 -17.85
N ASN A 111 7.30 20.53 -19.05
CA ASN A 111 6.41 20.57 -20.22
C ASN A 111 5.78 19.21 -20.56
N THR A 112 6.08 18.15 -19.79
CA THR A 112 5.64 16.78 -20.07
C THR A 112 4.93 16.17 -18.87
N LEU A 113 5.68 15.83 -17.81
CA LEU A 113 5.17 15.17 -16.61
C LEU A 113 4.44 16.14 -15.68
N GLN A 114 4.93 17.37 -15.52
CA GLN A 114 4.30 18.34 -14.63
C GLN A 114 2.84 18.64 -15.00
N PRO A 115 2.46 18.90 -16.28
CA PRO A 115 1.05 19.10 -16.62
C PRO A 115 0.15 17.89 -16.35
N LEU A 116 0.70 16.67 -16.36
CA LEU A 116 -0.03 15.41 -16.11
C LEU A 116 -0.21 15.16 -14.60
N ILE A 117 0.84 15.38 -13.81
CA ILE A 117 0.86 15.05 -12.37
C ILE A 117 0.30 16.19 -11.51
N GLN A 118 0.42 17.44 -11.95
CA GLN A 118 -0.01 18.61 -11.18
C GLN A 118 -1.51 18.60 -10.79
N PRO A 119 -2.45 18.14 -11.62
CA PRO A 119 -3.86 17.98 -11.24
C PRO A 119 -4.04 17.02 -10.06
N VAL A 120 -3.35 15.88 -10.07
CA VAL A 120 -3.38 14.90 -8.96
C VAL A 120 -2.81 15.51 -7.68
N ILE A 121 -1.67 16.20 -7.75
CA ILE A 121 -1.07 16.90 -6.59
C ILE A 121 -2.02 17.96 -6.03
N LYS A 122 -2.79 18.65 -6.88
CA LYS A 122 -3.70 19.73 -6.47
C LYS A 122 -5.11 19.25 -6.16
N CYS A 123 -5.35 17.95 -6.18
CA CYS A 123 -6.65 17.40 -5.85
C CYS A 123 -7.01 17.75 -4.41
N ASP A 124 -8.20 18.33 -4.23
CA ASP A 124 -8.75 18.64 -2.89
C ASP A 124 -9.63 17.48 -2.43
N GLY A 125 -9.81 17.35 -1.11
CA GLY A 125 -10.73 16.36 -0.54
C GLY A 125 -10.21 14.91 -0.60
N VAL A 126 -8.91 14.72 -0.83
CA VAL A 126 -8.25 13.41 -0.70
C VAL A 126 -8.46 12.89 0.73
N SER A 127 -9.01 11.70 0.83
CA SER A 127 -9.23 11.08 2.14
C SER A 127 -7.93 10.52 2.70
N ILE A 128 -7.73 10.69 4.01
CA ILE A 128 -6.63 10.07 4.74
C ILE A 128 -7.17 8.80 5.39
N VAL A 129 -6.49 7.68 5.15
CA VAL A 129 -6.89 6.34 5.58
C VAL A 129 -5.71 5.61 6.20
N PHE A 130 -6.00 4.62 7.02
CA PHE A 130 -4.96 3.67 7.43
C PHE A 130 -4.57 2.83 6.22
N SER A 131 -3.28 2.85 5.86
CA SER A 131 -2.71 2.14 4.71
C SER A 131 -1.68 1.12 5.19
N HIS A 132 -1.55 0.01 4.48
CA HIS A 132 -0.58 -1.04 4.81
C HIS A 132 0.85 -0.62 4.46
N GLY A 133 1.02 -0.03 3.29
CA GLY A 133 2.29 0.45 2.77
C GLY A 133 3.21 -0.62 2.16
N ASP A 134 2.80 -1.88 1.99
CA ASP A 134 3.65 -2.89 1.31
C ASP A 134 2.81 -4.08 0.83
N LEU A 135 1.79 -3.79 0.01
CA LEU A 135 0.91 -4.81 -0.54
C LEU A 135 1.61 -5.52 -1.70
N LEU A 136 2.47 -6.48 -1.37
CA LEU A 136 3.10 -7.37 -2.34
C LEU A 136 2.76 -8.83 -2.02
N PRO A 137 2.79 -9.76 -2.99
CA PRO A 137 2.44 -11.17 -2.77
C PRO A 137 3.19 -11.84 -1.61
N ARG A 138 4.41 -11.37 -1.32
CA ARG A 138 5.23 -11.87 -0.20
C ARG A 138 4.64 -11.59 1.20
N ASN A 139 3.78 -10.59 1.28
CA ASN A 139 3.17 -10.11 2.53
C ASN A 139 1.73 -10.63 2.68
N MET A 140 1.40 -11.72 1.99
CA MET A 140 0.07 -12.30 1.97
C MET A 140 0.14 -13.83 2.05
N ILE A 141 -0.74 -14.43 2.84
CA ILE A 141 -0.79 -15.88 3.08
C ILE A 141 -2.20 -16.42 2.83
N PHE A 142 -2.30 -17.51 2.06
CA PHE A 142 -3.50 -18.32 1.98
C PHE A 142 -3.66 -19.19 3.23
N LEU A 143 -4.62 -18.87 4.09
CA LEU A 143 -4.86 -19.60 5.35
C LEU A 143 -5.16 -21.09 5.09
N GLY A 144 -4.35 -21.96 5.69
CA GLY A 144 -4.41 -23.42 5.51
C GLY A 144 -3.88 -23.91 4.16
N GLY A 145 -3.27 -23.03 3.36
CA GLY A 145 -2.70 -23.32 2.04
C GLY A 145 -3.65 -23.08 0.88
N LEU A 146 -3.12 -23.06 -0.35
CA LEU A 146 -3.87 -22.75 -1.57
C LEU A 146 -5.10 -23.64 -1.75
N ASN A 147 -4.92 -24.97 -1.60
CA ASN A 147 -6.01 -25.95 -1.72
C ASN A 147 -7.14 -25.70 -0.71
N HIS A 148 -6.78 -25.32 0.52
CA HIS A 148 -7.76 -25.03 1.56
C HIS A 148 -8.49 -23.71 1.25
N TRP A 149 -7.74 -22.67 0.89
CA TRP A 149 -8.31 -21.40 0.48
C TRP A 149 -9.28 -21.59 -0.68
N GLN A 150 -8.92 -22.33 -1.74
CA GLN A 150 -9.76 -22.66 -2.91
C GLN A 150 -11.11 -23.28 -2.57
N SER A 151 -11.26 -23.92 -1.40
CA SER A 151 -12.55 -24.43 -0.92
C SER A 151 -13.59 -23.35 -0.59
N GLY A 152 -13.20 -22.07 -0.65
CA GLY A 152 -14.09 -20.91 -0.64
C GLY A 152 -14.39 -20.32 0.73
N ARG A 153 -13.73 -20.76 1.79
CA ARG A 153 -14.09 -20.42 3.18
C ARG A 153 -13.21 -19.35 3.81
N GLU A 154 -11.95 -19.29 3.42
CA GLU A 154 -10.97 -18.43 4.08
C GLU A 154 -10.70 -17.14 3.30
N ARG A 155 -10.36 -16.11 4.07
CA ARG A 155 -9.80 -14.84 3.60
C ARG A 155 -8.27 -14.94 3.60
N ILE A 156 -7.61 -14.16 2.76
CA ILE A 156 -6.16 -14.01 2.77
C ILE A 156 -5.73 -13.30 4.05
N CYS A 157 -4.65 -13.78 4.66
CA CYS A 157 -4.02 -13.13 5.79
C CYS A 157 -2.98 -12.12 5.29
N ILE A 158 -3.08 -10.87 5.73
CA ILE A 158 -2.13 -9.80 5.39
C ILE A 158 -1.13 -9.63 6.54
N ILE A 159 0.16 -9.66 6.22
CA ILE A 159 1.27 -9.61 7.19
C ILE A 159 2.22 -8.47 6.83
N ASP A 160 3.21 -8.23 7.70
CA ASP A 160 4.29 -7.27 7.47
C ASP A 160 3.85 -5.80 7.36
N TRP A 161 3.35 -5.27 8.49
CA TRP A 161 2.78 -3.93 8.60
C TRP A 161 3.83 -2.85 8.93
N GLU A 162 5.11 -3.06 8.60
CA GLU A 162 6.19 -2.17 9.03
C GLU A 162 6.09 -0.74 8.47
N TYR A 163 5.51 -0.59 7.27
CA TYR A 163 5.30 0.70 6.60
C TYR A 163 3.88 1.26 6.77
N THR A 164 3.13 0.74 7.74
CA THR A 164 1.74 1.15 7.92
C THR A 164 1.64 2.57 8.50
N GLY A 165 0.61 3.30 8.08
CA GLY A 165 0.43 4.69 8.50
C GLY A 165 -0.86 5.31 7.99
N TRP A 166 -1.05 6.57 8.38
CA TRP A 166 -2.17 7.41 7.98
C TRP A 166 -1.72 8.12 6.71
N MET A 167 -2.27 7.71 5.58
CA MET A 167 -1.76 8.09 4.26
C MET A 167 -2.93 8.49 3.34
N PRO A 168 -2.68 9.24 2.26
CA PRO A 168 -3.67 9.42 1.20
C PRO A 168 -4.23 8.08 0.71
N ASN A 169 -5.52 8.02 0.37
CA ASN A 169 -6.20 6.78 -0.03
C ASN A 169 -5.57 6.05 -1.23
N TYR A 170 -4.84 6.75 -2.09
CA TYR A 170 -4.13 6.16 -3.21
C TYR A 170 -2.80 5.48 -2.83
N TRP A 171 -2.29 5.68 -1.61
CA TRP A 171 -0.91 5.31 -1.25
C TRP A 171 -0.59 3.81 -1.38
N ASP A 172 -1.45 2.95 -0.84
CA ASP A 172 -1.32 1.49 -0.98
C ASP A 172 -1.32 1.06 -2.45
N ALA A 173 -2.07 1.77 -3.30
CA ALA A 173 -2.18 1.46 -4.72
C ALA A 173 -0.87 1.83 -5.44
N LEU A 174 -0.33 3.04 -5.20
CA LEU A 174 0.96 3.48 -5.76
C LEU A 174 2.10 2.56 -5.32
N LYS A 175 2.21 2.26 -4.02
CA LYS A 175 3.28 1.42 -3.50
C LYS A 175 3.27 0.00 -4.07
N ALA A 176 2.10 -0.55 -4.35
CA ALA A 176 2.00 -1.87 -4.97
C ALA A 176 2.57 -1.89 -6.41
N MET A 177 2.69 -0.74 -7.07
CA MET A 177 3.32 -0.59 -8.40
C MET A 177 4.81 -0.29 -8.34
N TRP A 178 5.32 0.32 -7.26
CA TRP A 178 6.69 0.86 -7.19
C TRP A 178 7.81 -0.14 -7.53
N MET A 179 7.62 -1.43 -7.21
CA MET A 179 8.61 -2.47 -7.51
C MET A 179 8.35 -3.19 -8.85
N GLN A 180 7.39 -2.73 -9.66
CA GLN A 180 7.06 -3.30 -10.97
C GLN A 180 7.81 -2.54 -12.06
N TRP A 181 8.51 -3.29 -12.92
CA TRP A 181 9.36 -2.72 -13.98
C TRP A 181 8.74 -2.91 -15.37
N GLU A 182 7.64 -3.66 -15.46
CA GLU A 182 6.92 -3.95 -16.70
C GLU A 182 5.44 -3.57 -16.55
N PRO A 183 4.84 -2.90 -17.55
CA PRO A 183 3.43 -2.47 -17.50
C PRO A 183 2.45 -3.63 -17.48
N ASP A 184 2.89 -4.81 -17.91
CA ASP A 184 1.99 -5.94 -18.18
C ASP A 184 2.14 -7.06 -17.13
N THR A 185 2.71 -6.77 -15.95
CA THR A 185 2.74 -7.78 -14.89
C THR A 185 1.31 -8.09 -14.42
N GLU A 186 1.02 -9.36 -14.21
CA GLU A 186 -0.30 -9.79 -13.71
C GLU A 186 -0.63 -9.13 -12.36
N TRP A 187 0.39 -8.87 -11.53
CA TRP A 187 0.21 -8.17 -10.26
C TRP A 187 -0.31 -6.75 -10.44
N LEU A 188 0.24 -6.01 -11.42
CA LEU A 188 -0.21 -4.64 -11.71
C LEU A 188 -1.69 -4.61 -12.09
N GLN A 189 -2.10 -5.52 -12.98
CA GLN A 189 -3.49 -5.65 -13.41
C GLN A 189 -4.43 -5.97 -12.24
N ILE A 190 -3.99 -6.84 -11.33
CA ILE A 190 -4.73 -7.17 -10.11
C ILE A 190 -4.88 -5.94 -9.20
N MET A 191 -3.82 -5.14 -9.02
CA MET A 191 -3.87 -3.92 -8.20
C MET A 191 -4.80 -2.85 -8.77
N TRP A 192 -4.85 -2.68 -10.10
CA TRP A 192 -5.85 -1.82 -10.74
C TRP A 192 -7.28 -2.25 -10.44
N MET A 193 -7.54 -3.57 -10.39
CA MET A 193 -8.86 -4.09 -10.05
C MET A 193 -9.15 -4.01 -8.55
N VAL A 194 -8.13 -4.05 -7.69
CA VAL A 194 -8.26 -3.90 -6.23
C VAL A 194 -8.57 -2.44 -5.84
N PHE A 195 -8.04 -1.46 -6.57
CA PHE A 195 -8.21 -0.02 -6.30
C PHE A 195 -8.85 0.75 -7.45
N PRO A 196 -10.11 0.44 -7.82
CA PRO A 196 -10.78 1.07 -8.95
C PRO A 196 -11.04 2.58 -8.73
N ASP A 197 -10.98 3.05 -7.48
CA ASP A 197 -11.13 4.44 -7.07
C ASP A 197 -9.85 5.26 -7.14
N CYS A 198 -8.70 4.64 -7.46
CA CYS A 198 -7.39 5.29 -7.52
C CYS A 198 -6.75 5.23 -8.93
N ILE A 199 -7.54 4.94 -9.97
CA ILE A 199 -7.02 4.73 -11.34
C ILE A 199 -6.29 5.96 -11.87
N GLU A 200 -6.78 7.17 -11.58
CA GLU A 200 -6.15 8.41 -12.06
C GLU A 200 -4.74 8.59 -11.45
N GLU A 201 -4.60 8.34 -10.15
CA GLU A 201 -3.30 8.39 -9.47
C GLU A 201 -2.35 7.30 -9.97
N LEU A 202 -2.87 6.09 -10.22
CA LEU A 202 -2.08 4.96 -10.76
C LEU A 202 -1.60 5.24 -12.19
N GLU A 203 -2.46 5.73 -13.07
CA GLU A 203 -2.07 6.10 -14.43
C GLU A 203 -1.04 7.23 -14.43
N THR A 204 -1.21 8.19 -13.52
CA THR A 204 -0.30 9.33 -13.34
C THR A 204 1.08 8.88 -12.88
N ASP A 205 1.14 8.02 -11.86
CA ASP A 205 2.39 7.49 -11.32
C ASP A 205 3.10 6.57 -12.31
N TRP A 206 2.36 5.84 -13.16
CA TRP A 206 2.98 5.04 -14.24
C TRP A 206 3.72 5.90 -15.29
N GLN A 207 3.32 7.15 -15.48
CA GLN A 207 4.03 8.08 -16.38
C GLN A 207 5.29 8.68 -15.75
N TRP A 208 5.40 8.66 -14.41
CA TRP A 208 6.46 9.29 -13.64
C TRP A 208 7.78 8.49 -13.69
#